data_AF-A0AAN8FTH7-F1
#
_entry.id   AF-A0AAN8FTH7-F1
#
_cell.length_a   1.000
_cell.length_b   1.000
_cell.length_c   1.000
_cell.angle_alpha   90.00
_cell.angle_beta   90.00
_cell.angle_gamma   90.00
#
_symmetry.space_group_name_H-M   'P 1'
#
loop_
_entity.id
_entity.type
_entity.pdbx_description
1 polymer ?
#
loop_
_entity_poly.entity_id
_entity_poly.type
_entity_poly.pdbx_seq_one_letter_code
_entity_poly.pdbx_strand_id
1 'polypeptide(L)'
;MSEQNTPVGLVSATLATVLYGSCYVPVRWFEAGDGMYFQWLMCIGQLLAGVAELSLTDWPPIYPLGMFGGMFFAIGNSLTVTIMDGIGMAVGSLLWNTVTCIVGWAVSRFGLFGSTKKEPYDNVMNIIGVIVVCVG
;
A
#
# COMPACT_ATOMS: atom_id res chain seq x y z
N MET A 1 -26.34 0.85 -5.40
CA MET A 1 -25.21 -0.08 -5.20
C MET A 1 -24.98 -0.71 -6.56
N SER A 2 -24.09 -0.13 -7.37
CA SER A 2 -23.81 -0.63 -8.73
C SER A 2 -23.36 -2.08 -8.65
N GLU A 3 -23.71 -2.89 -9.67
CA GLU A 3 -23.24 -4.28 -9.77
C GLU A 3 -21.72 -4.31 -9.63
N GLN A 4 -21.26 -4.88 -8.52
CA GLN A 4 -19.85 -5.02 -8.24
C GLN A 4 -19.35 -6.17 -9.11
N ASN A 5 -18.76 -5.84 -10.26
CA ASN A 5 -18.18 -6.80 -11.20
C ASN A 5 -16.95 -7.48 -10.56
N THR A 6 -17.20 -8.50 -9.73
CA THR A 6 -16.19 -9.29 -9.02
C THR A 6 -15.05 -9.75 -9.93
N PRO A 7 -15.31 -10.21 -11.18
CA PRO A 7 -14.23 -10.64 -12.07
C PRO A 7 -13.27 -9.49 -12.43
N VAL A 8 -13.81 -8.31 -12.76
CA VAL A 8 -13.01 -7.13 -13.11
C VAL A 8 -12.19 -6.66 -11.91
N GLY A 9 -12.78 -6.68 -10.71
CA GLY A 9 -12.09 -6.33 -9.46
C GLY A 9 -10.96 -7.30 -9.10
N LEU A 10 -11.15 -8.60 -9.31
CA LEU A 10 -10.09 -9.60 -9.07
C LEU A 10 -8.92 -9.44 -10.05
N VAL A 11 -9.23 -9.20 -11.34
CA VAL A 11 -8.21 -8.99 -12.37
C VAL A 11 -7.43 -7.70 -12.08
N SER A 12 -8.11 -6.60 -11.74
CA SER A 12 -7.45 -5.34 -11.42
C SER A 12 -6.60 -5.42 -10.15
N ALA A 13 -7.08 -6.10 -9.11
CA ALA A 13 -6.32 -6.32 -7.87
C ALA A 13 -5.05 -7.16 -8.11
N THR A 14 -5.15 -8.19 -8.96
CA THR A 14 -4.00 -9.02 -9.33
C THR A 14 -2.98 -8.19 -10.10
N LEU A 15 -3.43 -7.41 -11.08
CA LEU A 15 -2.57 -6.53 -11.86
C LEU A 15 -1.89 -5.47 -10.97
N ALA A 16 -2.64 -4.85 -10.07
CA ALA A 16 -2.11 -3.87 -9.11
C ALA A 16 -1.04 -4.50 -8.21
N THR A 17 -1.25 -5.73 -7.75
CA THR A 17 -0.28 -6.46 -6.91
C THR A 17 1.01 -6.74 -7.66
N VAL A 18 0.94 -7.14 -8.94
CA VAL A 18 2.14 -7.39 -9.77
C VAL A 18 2.90 -6.09 -10.03
N LEU A 19 2.19 -5.03 -10.45
CA LEU A 19 2.80 -3.74 -10.76
C LEU A 19 3.44 -3.12 -9.49
N TYR A 20 2.70 -3.06 -8.39
CA TYR A 20 3.21 -2.52 -7.13
C TYR A 20 4.31 -3.39 -6.53
N GLY A 21 4.18 -4.72 -6.56
CA GLY A 21 5.22 -5.64 -6.08
C GLY A 21 6.53 -5.53 -6.88
N SER A 22 6.45 -5.17 -8.16
CA SER A 22 7.62 -5.02 -9.02
C SER A 22 8.28 -3.63 -8.98
N CYS A 23 7.68 -2.64 -8.31
CA CYS A 23 8.11 -1.25 -8.45
C CYS A 23 9.54 -0.95 -7.97
N TYR A 24 10.07 -1.75 -7.03
CA TYR A 24 11.46 -1.65 -6.56
C TYR A 24 12.42 -2.63 -7.24
N VAL A 25 11.95 -3.50 -8.16
CA VAL A 25 12.83 -4.42 -8.88
C VAL A 25 13.91 -3.68 -9.70
N PRO A 26 13.61 -2.56 -10.39
CA PRO A 26 14.62 -1.82 -11.14
C PRO A 26 15.73 -1.21 -10.27
N VAL A 27 15.46 -0.94 -8.99
CA VAL A 27 16.46 -0.45 -8.01
C VAL A 27 17.59 -1.46 -7.81
N ARG A 28 17.36 -2.74 -8.12
CA ARG A 28 18.42 -3.75 -8.10
C ARG A 28 19.45 -3.58 -9.22
N TRP A 29 19.01 -3.04 -10.36
CA TRP A 29 19.83 -2.91 -11.56
C TRP A 29 20.44 -1.53 -11.72
N PHE A 30 19.82 -0.53 -11.11
CA PHE A 30 20.26 0.86 -11.15
C PHE A 30 20.41 1.38 -9.72
N GLU A 31 21.54 2.01 -9.44
CA GLU A 31 21.82 2.63 -8.15
C GLU A 31 20.76 3.70 -7.87
N ALA A 32 19.85 3.44 -6.92
CA ALA A 32 18.74 4.35 -6.63
C ALA A 32 19.16 5.69 -6.01
N GLY A 33 20.46 5.90 -5.77
CA GLY A 33 20.99 7.13 -5.20
C GLY A 33 20.37 7.43 -3.84
N ASP A 34 20.06 8.70 -3.57
CA ASP A 34 19.39 9.12 -2.34
C ASP A 34 17.89 8.78 -2.38
N GLY A 35 17.40 8.10 -1.33
CA GLY A 35 15.99 7.74 -1.16
C GLY A 35 15.04 8.94 -1.19
N MET A 36 15.49 10.14 -0.80
CA MET A 36 14.71 11.37 -0.90
C MET A 36 14.49 11.80 -2.36
N TYR A 37 15.54 11.70 -3.20
CA TYR A 37 15.43 12.02 -4.61
C TYR A 37 14.58 10.98 -5.36
N PHE A 38 14.77 9.70 -5.04
CA PHE A 38 13.93 8.62 -5.54
C PHE A 38 12.44 8.86 -5.22
N GLN A 39 12.13 9.20 -3.96
CA GLN A 39 10.76 9.49 -3.54
C GLN A 39 10.18 10.71 -4.25
N TRP A 40 10.99 11.75 -4.46
CA TRP A 40 10.54 12.94 -5.18
C TRP A 40 10.11 12.61 -6.61
N LEU A 41 10.92 11.84 -7.35
CA LEU A 41 10.57 11.39 -8.70
C LEU A 41 9.33 10.49 -8.71
N MET A 42 9.21 9.59 -7.73
CA MET A 42 8.03 8.74 -7.56
C MET A 42 6.75 9.56 -7.31
N CYS A 43 6.82 10.58 -6.45
CA CYS A 43 5.70 11.51 -6.22
C CYS A 43 5.26 12.23 -7.50
N ILE A 44 6.20 12.66 -8.35
CA ILE A 44 5.86 13.28 -9.65
C ILE A 44 5.12 12.27 -10.54
N GLY A 45 5.61 11.04 -10.63
CA GLY A 45 4.95 9.97 -11.39
C GLY A 45 3.53 9.68 -10.89
N GLN A 46 3.36 9.57 -9.56
CA GLN A 46 2.05 9.37 -8.93
C GLN A 46 1.11 10.55 -9.16
N LEU A 47 1.61 11.79 -9.12
CA LEU A 47 0.82 12.98 -9.43
C LEU A 47 0.32 12.97 -10.88
N LEU A 48 1.20 12.66 -11.84
CA LEU A 48 0.82 12.59 -13.26
C LEU A 48 -0.22 11.49 -13.51
N ALA A 49 -0.01 10.29 -12.94
CA ALA A 49 -0.96 9.19 -13.04
C ALA A 49 -2.31 9.54 -12.39
N GLY A 50 -2.29 10.18 -11.22
CA GLY A 50 -3.50 10.63 -10.54
C GLY A 50 -4.26 11.70 -11.33
N VAL A 51 -3.57 12.70 -11.89
CA VAL A 51 -4.21 13.72 -12.75
C VAL A 51 -4.82 13.07 -14.00
N ALA A 52 -4.15 12.10 -14.61
CA ALA A 52 -4.70 11.34 -15.73
C ALA A 52 -5.97 10.57 -15.32
N GLU A 53 -5.97 9.89 -14.17
CA GLU A 53 -7.15 9.19 -13.65
C GLU A 53 -8.33 10.14 -13.37
N LEU A 54 -8.08 11.28 -12.72
CA LEU A 54 -9.09 12.30 -12.44
C LEU A 54 -9.68 12.89 -13.74
N SER A 55 -8.86 13.01 -14.80
CA SER A 55 -9.36 13.48 -16.09
C SER A 55 -10.33 12.49 -16.77
N LEU A 56 -10.30 11.22 -16.38
CA LEU A 56 -11.17 10.17 -16.91
C LEU A 56 -12.42 9.90 -16.04
N THR A 57 -12.36 10.23 -14.74
CA THR A 57 -13.36 9.83 -13.73
C THR A 57 -14.08 11.01 -13.04
N ASP A 58 -13.84 12.23 -13.53
CA ASP A 58 -14.28 13.52 -12.96
C ASP A 58 -13.52 13.95 -11.69
N TRP A 59 -13.66 15.23 -11.34
CA TRP A 59 -12.95 15.86 -10.21
C TRP A 59 -13.78 15.78 -8.92
N PRO A 60 -13.45 14.91 -7.96
CA PRO A 60 -14.17 14.82 -6.69
C PRO A 60 -13.81 16.00 -5.76
N PRO A 61 -14.65 16.30 -4.75
CA PRO A 61 -14.33 17.28 -3.73
C PRO A 61 -13.09 16.87 -2.92
N ILE A 62 -12.29 17.87 -2.53
CA ILE A 62 -11.07 17.65 -1.77
C ILE A 62 -11.42 17.27 -0.33
N TYR A 63 -10.92 16.13 0.13
CA TYR A 63 -11.02 15.68 1.52
C TYR A 63 -9.67 15.82 2.23
N PRO A 64 -9.44 16.90 3.00
CA PRO A 64 -8.12 17.18 3.60
C PRO A 64 -7.62 16.06 4.51
N LEU A 65 -8.52 15.37 5.21
CA LEU A 65 -8.15 14.24 6.08
C LEU A 65 -7.57 13.07 5.28
N GLY A 66 -8.08 12.82 4.06
CA GLY A 66 -7.55 11.80 3.15
C GLY A 66 -6.17 12.16 2.59
N MET A 67 -5.89 13.46 2.43
CA MET A 67 -4.59 13.94 1.93
C MET A 67 -3.45 13.61 2.88
N PHE A 68 -3.70 13.56 4.20
CA PHE A 68 -2.69 13.12 5.17
C PHE A 68 -2.20 11.68 4.90
N GLY A 69 -3.04 10.81 4.35
CA GLY A 69 -2.62 9.46 3.95
C GLY A 69 -1.50 9.48 2.91
N GLY A 70 -1.61 10.36 1.91
CA GLY A 70 -0.57 10.56 0.90
C GLY A 70 0.71 11.16 1.49
N MET A 71 0.58 12.09 2.45
CA MET A 71 1.73 12.65 3.16
C MET A 71 2.48 11.56 3.95
N PHE A 72 1.79 10.75 4.73
CA PHE A 72 2.41 9.66 5.49
C PHE A 72 3.01 8.60 4.57
N PHE A 73 2.36 8.30 3.44
CA PHE A 73 2.91 7.41 2.42
C PHE A 73 4.24 7.95 1.87
N ALA A 74 4.31 9.24 1.52
CA ALA A 74 5.54 9.84 0.98
C ALA A 74 6.70 9.82 1.99
N ILE A 75 6.42 10.11 3.27
CA ILE A 75 7.41 10.05 4.34
C ILE A 75 7.90 8.62 4.58
N GLY A 76 6.97 7.65 4.61
CA GLY A 76 7.33 6.25 4.75
C GLY A 76 8.17 5.77 3.57
N ASN A 77 7.79 6.18 2.35
CA ASN A 77 8.43 5.69 1.15
C ASN A 77 9.82 6.30 0.88
N SER A 78 10.12 7.50 1.40
CA SER A 78 11.47 8.05 1.32
C SER A 78 12.50 7.25 2.12
N LEU A 79 12.07 6.53 3.16
CA LEU A 79 12.92 5.65 3.96
C LEU A 79 13.08 4.27 3.33
N THR A 80 12.25 3.90 2.35
CA THR A 80 12.24 2.56 1.75
C THR A 80 13.59 2.22 1.12
N VAL A 81 14.19 3.11 0.33
CA VAL A 81 15.48 2.86 -0.32
C VAL A 81 16.58 2.64 0.72
N THR A 82 16.64 3.50 1.75
CA THR A 82 17.61 3.37 2.85
C THR A 82 17.47 2.04 3.60
N ILE A 83 16.23 1.58 3.83
CA ILE A 83 15.97 0.28 4.46
C ILE A 83 16.40 -0.86 3.53
N MET A 84 16.05 -0.79 2.25
CA MET A 84 16.36 -1.84 1.28
C MET A 84 17.88 -2.00 1.06
N ASP A 85 18.65 -0.91 1.12
CA ASP A 85 20.11 -0.96 1.07
C ASP A 85 20.72 -1.55 2.35
N GLY A 86 20.07 -1.36 3.50
CA GLY A 86 20.55 -1.86 4.79
C GLY A 86 20.27 -3.35 5.05
N ILE A 87 19.03 -3.80 4.86
CA ILE A 87 18.58 -5.16 5.21
C ILE A 87 18.23 -6.03 3.99
N GLY A 88 18.31 -5.47 2.78
CA GLY A 88 17.95 -6.13 1.53
C GLY A 88 16.50 -5.90 1.12
N MET A 89 16.26 -5.81 -0.19
CA MET A 89 14.94 -5.53 -0.77
C MET A 89 13.85 -6.54 -0.38
N ALA A 90 14.17 -7.84 -0.41
CA ALA A 90 13.19 -8.88 -0.10
C ALA A 90 12.71 -8.81 1.36
N VAL A 91 13.63 -8.61 2.30
CA VAL A 91 13.30 -8.49 3.73
C VAL A 91 12.57 -7.18 4.01
N GLY A 92 13.01 -6.08 3.41
CA GLY A 92 12.33 -4.78 3.51
C GLY A 92 10.90 -4.82 3.01
N SER A 93 10.66 -5.42 1.83
CA SER A 93 9.32 -5.59 1.28
C SER A 93 8.45 -6.54 2.11
N LEU A 94 9.01 -7.62 2.68
CA LEU A 94 8.26 -8.51 3.56
C LEU A 94 7.79 -7.77 4.82
N LEU A 95 8.70 -7.07 5.50
CA LEU A 95 8.38 -6.29 6.70
C LEU A 95 7.29 -5.25 6.42
N TRP A 96 7.38 -4.53 5.30
CA TRP A 96 6.37 -3.54 4.91
C TRP A 96 4.98 -4.16 4.76
N ASN A 97 4.88 -5.28 4.03
CA ASN A 97 3.61 -5.94 3.78
C ASN A 97 3.05 -6.59 5.07
N THR A 98 3.89 -7.22 5.88
CA THR A 98 3.48 -7.79 7.17
C THR A 98 2.93 -6.72 8.11
N VAL A 99 3.62 -5.58 8.27
CA VAL A 99 3.13 -4.46 9.09
C VAL A 99 1.82 -3.90 8.53
N THR A 100 1.73 -3.72 7.21
CA THR A 100 0.50 -3.25 6.56
C THR A 100 -0.68 -4.19 6.81
N CYS A 101 -0.45 -5.51 6.74
CA CYS A 101 -1.46 -6.52 7.04
C CYS A 101 -1.89 -6.50 8.52
N ILE A 102 -0.95 -6.40 9.46
CA ILE A 102 -1.25 -6.36 10.91
C ILE A 102 -2.03 -5.09 11.26
N VAL A 103 -1.60 -3.93 10.75
CA VAL A 103 -2.28 -2.65 10.99
C VAL A 103 -3.66 -2.66 10.33
N GLY A 104 -3.77 -3.11 9.08
CA GLY A 104 -5.06 -3.23 8.39
C GLY A 104 -6.04 -4.17 9.09
N TRP A 105 -5.54 -5.28 9.62
CA TRP A 105 -6.28 -6.19 10.50
C TRP A 105 -6.75 -5.48 11.78
N ALA A 106 -5.85 -4.81 12.49
CA ALA A 106 -6.17 -4.12 13.74
C ALA A 106 -7.21 -3.02 13.53
N VAL A 107 -7.07 -2.22 12.47
CA VAL A 107 -8.04 -1.17 12.10
C VAL A 107 -9.41 -1.78 11.84
N SER A 108 -9.48 -2.91 11.11
CA SER A 108 -10.74 -3.59 10.79
C SER A 108 -11.38 -4.28 12.00
N ARG A 109 -10.56 -4.85 12.90
CA ARG A 109 -11.03 -5.59 14.08
C ARG A 109 -11.57 -4.67 15.18
N PHE A 110 -10.89 -3.55 15.42
CA PHE A 110 -11.23 -2.60 16.47
C PHE A 110 -12.06 -1.41 15.97
N GLY A 111 -12.25 -1.26 14.66
CA GLY A 111 -12.99 -0.12 14.09
C GLY A 111 -12.27 1.21 14.30
N LEU A 112 -10.93 1.19 14.30
CA LEU A 112 -10.13 2.39 14.50
C LEU A 112 -10.37 3.39 13.36
N PHE A 113 -10.27 4.69 13.69
CA PHE A 113 -10.40 5.80 12.73
C PHE A 113 -11.77 5.91 12.02
N GLY A 114 -12.85 5.46 12.67
CA GLY A 114 -14.21 5.55 12.12
C GLY A 114 -14.56 4.43 11.14
N SER A 115 -13.73 3.39 11.07
CA SER A 115 -14.01 2.19 10.26
C SER A 115 -15.12 1.34 10.87
N THR A 116 -15.94 0.70 10.03
CA THR A 116 -16.98 -0.22 10.49
C THR A 116 -16.33 -1.46 11.09
N LYS A 117 -16.66 -1.75 12.36
CA LYS A 117 -16.14 -2.93 13.06
C LYS A 117 -16.58 -4.19 12.34
N LYS A 118 -15.65 -4.90 11.72
CA LYS A 118 -15.91 -6.22 11.10
C LYS A 118 -15.58 -7.30 12.11
N GLU A 119 -16.60 -7.79 12.81
CA GLU A 119 -16.42 -8.92 13.71
C GLU A 119 -16.21 -10.21 12.90
N PRO A 120 -15.11 -10.95 13.15
CA PRO A 120 -14.86 -12.19 12.44
C PRO A 120 -15.86 -13.26 12.89
N TYR A 121 -16.26 -14.11 11.93
CA TYR A 121 -17.14 -15.25 12.19
C TYR A 121 -16.50 -16.27 13.14
N ASP A 122 -15.18 -16.47 13.02
CA ASP A 122 -14.38 -17.28 13.92
C ASP A 122 -13.12 -16.50 14.35
N ASN A 123 -13.00 -16.26 15.66
CA ASN A 123 -11.86 -15.54 16.25
C ASN A 123 -10.57 -16.38 16.24
N VAL A 124 -10.66 -17.70 16.33
CA VAL A 124 -9.48 -18.56 16.40
C VAL A 124 -8.80 -18.63 15.05
N MET A 125 -9.57 -18.88 13.98
CA MET A 125 -9.05 -18.89 12.61
C MET A 125 -8.45 -17.54 12.21
N ASN A 126 -9.06 -16.44 12.68
CA ASN A 126 -8.56 -15.10 12.44
C ASN A 126 -7.19 -14.86 13.09
N ILE A 127 -7.01 -15.22 14.36
CA ILE A 127 -5.73 -15.08 15.08
C ILE A 127 -4.65 -15.98 14.46
N ILE A 128 -4.99 -17.21 14.07
CA ILE A 128 -4.06 -18.10 13.35
C ILE A 128 -3.56 -17.44 12.07
N GLY A 129 -4.45 -16.83 11.28
CA GLY A 129 -4.06 -16.10 10.07
C GLY A 129 -3.08 -14.96 10.34
N VAL A 130 -3.28 -14.19 11.42
CA VAL A 130 -2.34 -13.13 11.81
C VAL A 130 -0.98 -13.72 12.21
N ILE A 131 -0.96 -14.82 12.96
CA ILE A 131 0.29 -15.49 13.34
C ILE A 131 1.06 -15.97 12.10
N VAL A 132 0.36 -16.58 11.14
CA VAL A 132 0.99 -17.02 9.87
C VAL A 132 1.62 -15.84 9.13
N VAL A 133 0.92 -14.70 9.05
CA VAL A 133 1.45 -13.48 8.42
C VAL A 133 2.68 -12.92 9.15
N CYS A 134 2.74 -13.05 10.48
CA CYS A 134 3.91 -12.64 11.26
C CYS A 134 5.11 -13.58 11.09
N VAL A 135 4.87 -14.86 10.85
CA VAL A 135 5.95 -15.86 10.66
C VAL A 135 6.55 -15.75 9.26
N GLY A 136 5.75 -15.38 8.25
CA GLY A 136 6.18 -15.26 6.86
C GLY A 136 5.96 -16.54 6.06
#